data_AF-A0A951DBK3-F1
#
_entry.id   AF-A0A951DBK3-F1
#
_cell.length_a   1.000
_cell.length_b   1.000
_cell.length_c   1.000
_cell.angle_alpha   90.00
_cell.angle_beta   90.00
_cell.angle_gamma   90.00
#
_symmetry.space_group_name_H-M   'P 1'
#
loop_
_entity.id
_entity.type
_entity.pdbx_description
1 polymer ?
#
loop_
_entity_poly.entity_id
_entity_poly.type
_entity_poly.pdbx_seq_one_letter_code
_entity_poly.pdbx_strand_id
1 'polypeptide(L)'
;RLGLFLQIPDLNGLHRAVQRRLIRRALVEVRGDLRSINVQHVDAILKLCMSLEGHDRVIVPGVDALRSFATLLLTTPGRLNSEKRHYRIDLAMGESVELPFEAGHLRLEPAGSEPQFCATVKGEPHFPADIVELDGEALTRGDCARPLYLRNWEPGDEMHRPGHSKPEKLKALFQEYKVLLWERRHWPVVLSGDEIVWARRFGCAEKFQRSAGTRRPVRLRYRECERTRVASESKGQKFTSL
;
A
#
# COMPACT_ATOMS: atom_id res chain seq x y z
N ARG A 1 3.85 11.74 -11.15
CA ARG A 1 4.01 11.88 -9.68
C ARG A 1 2.64 12.15 -9.07
N LEU A 2 2.22 11.38 -8.05
CA LEU A 2 0.88 11.50 -7.44
C LEU A 2 0.63 12.87 -6.77
N GLY A 3 1.68 13.50 -6.25
CA GLY A 3 1.63 14.79 -5.57
C GLY A 3 2.91 15.02 -4.78
N LEU A 4 2.85 15.95 -3.83
CA LEU A 4 3.92 16.23 -2.88
C LEU A 4 3.64 15.54 -1.55
N PHE A 5 4.64 14.85 -1.00
CA PHE A 5 4.55 14.15 0.27
C PHE A 5 5.37 14.87 1.34
N LEU A 6 4.82 15.00 2.55
CA LEU A 6 5.47 15.58 3.70
C LEU A 6 5.32 14.66 4.91
N GLN A 7 6.41 14.45 5.65
CA GLN A 7 6.35 13.77 6.94
C GLN A 7 5.84 14.74 8.00
N ILE A 8 4.71 14.38 8.62
CA ILE A 8 4.04 15.18 9.64
C ILE A 8 4.91 15.35 10.90
N PRO A 9 5.66 14.34 11.39
CA PRO A 9 6.56 14.54 12.53
C PRO A 9 7.61 15.62 12.26
N ASP A 10 8.24 15.59 11.09
CA ASP A 10 9.26 16.58 10.69
C ASP A 10 8.66 17.98 10.58
N LEU A 11 7.45 18.09 9.99
CA LEU A 11 6.73 19.35 9.92
C LEU A 11 6.38 19.89 11.32
N ASN A 12 5.83 19.03 12.18
CA ASN A 12 5.36 19.41 13.52
C ASN A 12 6.51 19.80 14.45
N GLY A 13 7.72 19.26 14.24
CA GLY A 13 8.93 19.66 14.98
C GLY A 13 9.41 21.09 14.69
N LEU A 14 8.93 21.74 13.63
CA LEU A 14 9.34 23.09 13.24
C LEU A 14 8.50 24.16 13.96
N HIS A 15 9.09 25.35 14.13
CA HIS A 15 8.36 26.53 14.61
C HIS A 15 7.16 26.87 13.70
N ARG A 16 6.05 27.35 14.26
CA ARG A 16 4.79 27.59 13.54
C ARG A 16 4.95 28.48 12.29
N ALA A 17 5.81 29.49 12.34
CA ALA A 17 6.10 30.35 11.19
C ALA A 17 6.75 29.57 10.03
N VAL A 18 7.66 28.63 10.35
CA VAL A 18 8.33 27.77 9.37
C VAL A 18 7.36 26.76 8.79
N GLN A 19 6.50 26.15 9.61
CA GLN A 19 5.44 25.25 9.14
C GLN A 19 4.57 25.94 8.06
N ARG A 20 4.08 27.15 8.35
CA ARG A 20 3.27 27.92 7.40
C ARG A 20 4.03 28.25 6.12
N ARG A 21 5.31 28.63 6.22
CA ARG A 21 6.15 28.90 5.05
C ARG A 21 6.35 27.66 4.19
N LEU A 22 6.57 26.49 4.83
CA LEU A 22 6.74 25.22 4.14
C LEU A 22 5.45 24.80 3.42
N ILE A 23 4.30 24.84 4.10
CA ILE A 23 3.01 24.54 3.47
C ILE A 23 2.73 25.49 2.29
N ARG A 24 3.00 26.79 2.42
CA ARG A 24 2.83 27.73 1.30
C ARG A 24 3.73 27.38 0.11
N ARG A 25 4.99 27.03 0.34
CA ARG A 25 5.90 26.59 -0.73
C ARG A 25 5.41 25.30 -1.40
N ALA A 26 4.97 24.34 -0.60
CA ALA A 26 4.39 23.10 -1.07
C ALA A 26 3.12 23.32 -1.92
N LEU A 27 2.25 24.26 -1.54
CA LEU A 27 1.08 24.64 -2.34
C LEU A 27 1.47 25.27 -3.68
N VAL A 28 2.52 26.10 -3.72
CA VAL A 28 3.08 26.64 -4.98
C VAL A 28 3.62 25.51 -5.86
N GLU A 29 4.29 24.51 -5.28
CA GLU A 29 4.81 23.39 -6.07
C GLU A 29 3.71 22.54 -6.71
N VAL A 30 2.59 22.31 -6.00
CA VAL A 30 1.48 21.50 -6.52
C VAL A 30 0.61 22.27 -7.51
N ARG A 31 0.39 23.57 -7.28
CA ARG A 31 -0.60 24.37 -8.01
C ARG A 31 -0.01 25.43 -8.94
N GLY A 32 1.22 25.88 -8.69
CA GLY A 32 1.93 26.92 -9.45
C GLY A 32 1.88 28.32 -8.82
N ASP A 33 0.86 28.66 -8.02
CA ASP A 33 0.70 29.99 -7.42
C ASP A 33 -0.03 29.94 -6.06
N LEU A 34 -0.20 31.10 -5.39
CA LEU A 34 -0.95 31.29 -4.13
C LEU A 34 -2.24 32.14 -4.26
N ARG A 35 -2.73 32.41 -5.47
CA ARG A 35 -4.01 33.11 -5.71
C ARG A 35 -5.15 32.37 -5.01
N SER A 36 -5.99 33.12 -4.30
CA SER A 36 -7.09 32.56 -3.49
C SER A 36 -6.64 31.65 -2.32
N ILE A 37 -5.35 31.58 -1.97
CA ILE A 37 -4.86 30.91 -0.76
C ILE A 37 -4.63 31.94 0.33
N ASN A 38 -5.54 31.96 1.31
CA ASN A 38 -5.40 32.77 2.51
C ASN A 38 -4.75 31.98 3.66
N VAL A 39 -4.56 32.64 4.79
CA VAL A 39 -3.98 32.02 6.01
C VAL A 39 -4.88 30.92 6.57
N GLN A 40 -6.20 31.03 6.43
CA GLN A 40 -7.17 30.05 6.94
C GLN A 40 -7.01 28.69 6.22
N HIS A 41 -6.74 28.70 4.92
CA HIS A 41 -6.44 27.47 4.15
C HIS A 41 -5.16 26.79 4.64
N VAL A 42 -4.10 27.57 4.89
CA VAL A 42 -2.83 27.03 5.41
C VAL A 42 -3.04 26.47 6.83
N ASP A 43 -3.73 27.20 7.69
CA ASP A 43 -4.02 26.75 9.04
C ASP A 43 -4.95 25.53 9.05
N ALA A 44 -5.86 25.38 8.08
CA ALA A 44 -6.69 24.19 7.93
C ALA A 44 -5.85 22.93 7.59
N ILE A 45 -4.87 23.04 6.69
CA ILE A 45 -3.93 21.95 6.40
C ILE A 45 -3.08 21.61 7.64
N LEU A 46 -2.64 22.61 8.38
CA LEU A 46 -1.87 22.36 9.61
C LEU A 46 -2.73 21.73 10.73
N LYS A 47 -4.02 22.10 10.83
CA LYS A 47 -4.97 21.44 11.74
C LYS A 47 -5.20 19.98 11.35
N LEU A 48 -5.31 19.69 10.05
CA LEU A 48 -5.36 18.33 9.52
C LEU A 48 -4.15 17.49 9.97
N CYS A 49 -2.95 18.05 9.97
CA CYS A 49 -1.73 17.40 10.49
C CYS A 49 -1.75 17.12 12.01
N MET A 50 -2.65 17.75 12.76
CA MET A 50 -2.81 17.58 14.22
C MET A 50 -4.00 16.70 14.60
N SER A 51 -4.86 16.31 13.67
CA SER A 51 -6.01 15.40 13.91
C SER A 51 -5.60 14.12 14.66
N LEU A 52 -6.50 13.59 15.49
CA LEU A 52 -6.28 12.30 16.16
C LEU A 52 -6.68 11.12 15.27
N GLU A 53 -7.37 11.38 14.16
CA GLU A 53 -7.80 10.35 13.23
C GLU A 53 -6.64 9.85 12.36
N GLY A 54 -6.65 8.55 12.05
CA GLY A 54 -5.59 7.93 11.24
C GLY A 54 -5.61 8.35 9.76
N HIS A 55 -6.70 8.96 9.29
CA HIS A 55 -6.85 9.51 7.95
C HIS A 55 -7.86 10.64 7.99
N ASP A 56 -7.61 11.71 7.25
CA ASP A 56 -8.47 12.89 7.21
C ASP A 56 -8.15 13.69 5.94
N ARG A 57 -9.04 14.60 5.51
CA ARG A 57 -8.95 15.31 4.24
C ARG A 57 -9.48 16.74 4.35
N VAL A 58 -8.73 17.68 3.78
CA VAL A 58 -9.17 19.06 3.60
C VAL A 58 -8.95 19.47 2.15
N ILE A 59 -9.99 19.99 1.51
CA ILE A 59 -9.90 20.59 0.18
C ILE A 59 -9.74 22.10 0.35
N VAL A 60 -8.68 22.65 -0.24
CA VAL A 60 -8.47 24.10 -0.36
C VAL A 60 -8.47 24.48 -1.85
N PRO A 61 -8.57 25.77 -2.21
CA PRO A 61 -8.64 26.17 -3.62
C PRO A 61 -7.51 25.57 -4.48
N GLY A 62 -7.85 24.63 -5.36
CA GLY A 62 -6.93 23.97 -6.27
C GLY A 62 -6.00 22.91 -5.66
N VAL A 63 -6.15 22.55 -4.37
CA VAL A 63 -5.34 21.49 -3.74
C VAL A 63 -6.20 20.62 -2.82
N ASP A 64 -5.96 19.32 -2.90
CA ASP A 64 -6.51 18.29 -2.03
C ASP A 64 -5.42 17.84 -1.05
N ALA A 65 -5.61 18.15 0.23
CA ALA A 65 -4.71 17.79 1.30
C ALA A 65 -5.25 16.57 2.04
N LEU A 66 -4.51 15.46 1.97
CA LEU A 66 -4.90 14.18 2.55
C LEU A 66 -3.88 13.77 3.58
N ARG A 67 -4.34 13.46 4.78
CA ARG A 67 -3.53 12.80 5.80
C ARG A 67 -3.77 11.30 5.75
N SER A 68 -2.69 10.55 5.83
CA SER A 68 -2.71 9.12 6.15
C SER A 68 -1.58 8.84 7.14
N PHE A 69 -1.95 8.53 8.38
CA PHE A 69 -1.03 8.37 9.51
C PHE A 69 -0.09 9.56 9.69
N ALA A 70 1.22 9.35 9.52
CA ALA A 70 2.28 10.33 9.67
C ALA A 70 2.64 11.04 8.36
N THR A 71 1.92 10.78 7.26
CA THR A 71 2.22 11.37 5.96
C THR A 71 1.08 12.27 5.50
N LEU A 72 1.45 13.47 5.07
CA LEU A 72 0.58 14.40 4.35
C LEU A 72 0.86 14.30 2.85
N LEU A 73 -0.18 14.08 2.06
CA LEU A 73 -0.17 14.18 0.60
C LEU A 73 -0.89 15.45 0.19
N LEU A 74 -0.23 16.28 -0.60
CA LEU A 74 -0.83 17.40 -1.31
C LEU A 74 -0.89 17.06 -2.79
N THR A 75 -2.10 17.06 -3.35
CA THR A 75 -2.33 16.69 -4.74
C THR A 75 -3.39 17.57 -5.38
N THR A 76 -3.57 17.45 -6.70
CA THR A 76 -4.65 18.14 -7.39
C THR A 76 -6.00 17.49 -7.07
N PRO A 77 -7.07 18.28 -6.82
CA PRO A 77 -8.38 17.74 -6.52
C PRO A 77 -8.88 16.77 -7.58
N GLY A 78 -9.48 15.67 -7.13
CA GLY A 78 -10.03 14.64 -8.01
C GLY A 78 -9.01 13.64 -8.55
N ARG A 79 -7.70 13.93 -8.49
CA ARG A 79 -6.64 13.04 -9.04
C ARG A 79 -6.71 11.61 -8.50
N LEU A 80 -6.95 11.44 -7.19
CA LEU A 80 -7.09 10.10 -6.58
C LEU A 80 -8.40 9.38 -6.94
N ASN A 81 -9.43 10.11 -7.36
CA ASN A 81 -10.76 9.55 -7.63
C ASN A 81 -11.03 9.35 -9.13
N SER A 82 -10.38 10.12 -10.00
CA SER A 82 -10.57 10.10 -11.45
C SER A 82 -9.99 8.86 -12.13
N GLU A 83 -9.00 8.20 -11.52
CA GLU A 83 -8.35 7.04 -12.11
C GLU A 83 -9.19 5.77 -11.93
N LYS A 84 -9.27 4.95 -12.99
CA LYS A 84 -9.77 3.57 -12.87
C LYS A 84 -9.02 2.88 -11.74
N ARG A 85 -9.72 2.22 -10.82
CA ARG A 85 -9.09 1.55 -9.67
C ARG A 85 -9.07 0.04 -9.77
N HIS A 86 -10.11 -0.48 -10.42
CA HIS A 86 -10.41 -1.89 -10.46
C HIS A 86 -9.63 -2.56 -11.56
N TYR A 87 -8.96 -3.65 -11.21
CA TYR A 87 -8.32 -4.54 -12.16
C TYR A 87 -8.53 -5.98 -11.73
N ARG A 88 -8.58 -6.87 -12.72
CA ARG A 88 -8.64 -8.31 -12.54
C ARG A 88 -7.73 -8.94 -13.58
N ILE A 89 -6.86 -9.85 -13.14
CA ILE A 89 -5.94 -10.57 -14.02
C ILE A 89 -6.00 -12.03 -13.62
N ASP A 90 -6.38 -12.91 -14.55
CA ASP A 90 -6.34 -14.34 -14.31
C ASP A 90 -4.87 -14.79 -14.26
N LEU A 91 -4.55 -15.65 -13.29
CA LEU A 91 -3.19 -16.09 -13.02
C LEU A 91 -3.00 -17.52 -13.52
N ALA A 92 -1.95 -17.75 -14.30
CA ALA A 92 -1.53 -19.09 -14.71
C ALA A 92 -0.15 -19.44 -14.14
N MET A 93 0.11 -20.75 -14.04
CA MET A 93 1.39 -21.27 -13.57
C MET A 93 2.51 -20.96 -14.56
N GLY A 94 3.64 -20.46 -14.05
CA GLY A 94 4.81 -20.11 -14.86
C GLY A 94 4.78 -18.69 -15.42
N GLU A 95 3.62 -18.04 -15.41
CA GLU A 95 3.43 -16.69 -15.95
C GLU A 95 3.84 -15.60 -14.95
N SER A 96 4.34 -14.53 -15.55
CA SER A 96 4.82 -13.33 -14.89
C SER A 96 3.90 -12.19 -15.29
N VAL A 97 3.26 -11.56 -14.31
CA VAL A 97 2.24 -10.53 -14.54
C VAL A 97 2.70 -9.21 -13.94
N GLU A 98 2.76 -8.18 -14.77
CA GLU A 98 2.91 -6.80 -14.32
C GLU A 98 1.54 -6.25 -13.90
N LEU A 99 1.47 -5.69 -12.70
CA LEU A 99 0.23 -5.20 -12.13
C LEU A 99 -0.02 -3.75 -12.56
N PRO A 100 -1.26 -3.39 -12.91
CA PRO A 100 -1.65 -2.01 -13.21
C PRO A 100 -1.28 -1.03 -12.08
N PHE A 101 -1.17 0.25 -12.43
CA PHE A 101 -0.96 1.36 -11.49
C PHE A 101 0.34 1.25 -10.67
N GLU A 102 1.36 0.63 -11.27
CA GLU A 102 2.66 0.39 -10.62
C GLU A 102 2.49 -0.40 -9.30
N ALA A 103 1.46 -1.26 -9.23
CA ALA A 103 1.15 -2.04 -8.04
C ALA A 103 2.14 -3.18 -7.81
N GLY A 104 3.08 -3.41 -8.73
CA GLY A 104 4.15 -4.40 -8.63
C GLY A 104 4.12 -5.43 -9.74
N HIS A 105 4.80 -6.54 -9.52
CA HIS A 105 4.89 -7.67 -10.41
C HIS A 105 4.70 -8.97 -9.62
N LEU A 106 3.90 -9.89 -10.13
CA LEU A 106 3.61 -11.17 -9.48
C LEU A 106 3.93 -12.34 -10.41
N ARG A 107 4.52 -13.40 -9.86
CA ARG A 107 4.80 -14.66 -10.57
C ARG A 107 4.37 -15.85 -9.72
N LEU A 108 3.73 -16.81 -10.37
CA LEU A 108 3.45 -18.13 -9.82
C LEU A 108 4.36 -19.17 -10.46
N GLU A 109 5.02 -19.99 -9.66
CA GLU A 109 5.90 -21.05 -10.14
C GLU A 109 5.74 -22.32 -9.29
N PRO A 110 5.93 -23.53 -9.84
CA PRO A 110 6.01 -24.73 -9.02
C PRO A 110 7.14 -24.61 -8.01
N ALA A 111 6.89 -24.98 -6.76
CA ALA A 111 7.92 -25.03 -5.73
C ALA A 111 8.55 -26.42 -5.65
N GLY A 112 9.80 -26.50 -5.20
CA GLY A 112 10.48 -27.76 -4.94
C GLY A 112 9.94 -28.47 -3.69
N SER A 113 10.27 -29.76 -3.57
CA SER A 113 9.85 -30.63 -2.47
C SER A 113 10.41 -30.20 -1.11
N GLU A 114 11.53 -29.47 -1.08
CA GLU A 114 12.06 -28.90 0.16
C GLU A 114 11.40 -27.54 0.45
N PRO A 115 10.84 -27.34 1.65
CA PRO A 115 10.37 -26.03 2.06
C PRO A 115 11.58 -25.09 2.15
N GLN A 116 11.72 -24.17 1.19
CA GLN A 116 12.53 -22.99 1.47
C GLN A 116 11.74 -22.21 2.51
N PHE A 117 12.29 -22.12 3.72
CA PHE A 117 11.77 -21.23 4.75
C PHE A 117 11.55 -19.87 4.11
N CYS A 118 10.29 -19.58 3.80
CA CYS A 118 9.86 -18.29 3.28
C CYS A 118 9.98 -17.34 4.45
N ALA A 119 11.19 -16.82 4.64
CA ALA A 119 11.44 -15.79 5.62
C ALA A 119 10.65 -14.57 5.16
N THR A 120 9.45 -14.40 5.71
CA THR A 120 9.09 -13.05 6.13
C THR A 120 10.10 -12.75 7.23
N VAL A 121 11.25 -12.17 6.85
CA VAL A 121 12.29 -11.78 7.81
C VAL A 121 11.63 -10.75 8.72
N LYS A 122 11.14 -11.20 9.88
CA LYS A 122 10.72 -10.34 10.97
C LYS A 122 11.97 -9.57 11.40
N GLY A 123 12.08 -8.30 11.03
CA GLY A 123 13.21 -7.51 11.49
C GLY A 123 13.38 -6.11 10.91
N GLU A 124 12.99 -5.85 9.65
CA GLU A 124 13.27 -4.53 9.03
C GLU A 124 12.14 -4.03 8.11
N PRO A 125 11.95 -2.69 7.95
CA PRO A 125 10.69 -2.12 7.48
C PRO A 125 10.44 -2.16 5.96
N HIS A 126 11.42 -2.53 5.13
CA HIS A 126 11.33 -2.45 3.67
C HIS A 126 11.87 -3.71 3.01
N PHE A 127 11.02 -4.73 2.82
CA PHE A 127 11.28 -5.69 1.75
C PHE A 127 10.37 -5.37 0.56
N PRO A 128 10.94 -5.19 -0.64
CA PRO A 128 10.17 -4.96 -1.86
C PRO A 128 9.57 -6.25 -2.41
N ALA A 129 9.63 -7.39 -1.71
CA ALA A 129 9.19 -8.66 -2.22
C ALA A 129 8.52 -9.54 -1.15
N ASP A 130 7.39 -10.15 -1.52
CA ASP A 130 6.74 -11.19 -0.73
C ASP A 130 6.95 -12.53 -1.43
N ILE A 131 7.41 -13.54 -0.68
CA ILE A 131 7.54 -14.91 -1.18
C ILE A 131 6.74 -15.80 -0.23
N VAL A 132 5.75 -16.52 -0.78
CA VAL A 132 4.94 -17.49 -0.01
C VAL A 132 4.85 -18.81 -0.75
N GLU A 133 4.84 -19.90 0.01
CA GLU A 133 4.56 -21.25 -0.52
C GLU A 133 3.14 -21.66 -0.16
N LEU A 134 2.40 -22.01 -1.21
CA LEU A 134 0.98 -22.33 -1.22
C LEU A 134 0.80 -23.84 -1.44
N ASP A 135 -0.28 -24.37 -0.90
CA ASP A 135 -0.75 -25.71 -1.22
C ASP A 135 -1.46 -25.71 -2.58
N GLY A 136 -0.81 -26.24 -3.63
CA GLY A 136 -1.39 -26.29 -4.97
C GLY A 136 -2.61 -27.20 -5.11
N GLU A 137 -2.77 -28.19 -4.22
CA GLU A 137 -4.00 -29.00 -4.16
C GLU A 137 -5.15 -28.17 -3.58
N ALA A 138 -4.88 -27.34 -2.56
CA ALA A 138 -5.87 -26.41 -2.02
C ALA A 138 -6.33 -25.35 -3.05
N LEU A 139 -5.43 -24.91 -3.95
CA LEU A 139 -5.77 -24.00 -5.05
C LEU A 139 -6.70 -24.63 -6.09
N THR A 140 -6.66 -25.96 -6.24
CA THR A 140 -7.39 -26.73 -7.26
C THR A 140 -8.53 -27.56 -6.67
N ARG A 141 -8.80 -27.46 -5.37
CA ARG A 141 -9.74 -28.34 -4.65
C ARG A 141 -11.19 -28.10 -5.09
N GLY A 142 -11.75 -29.08 -5.81
CA GLY A 142 -13.16 -29.15 -6.26
C GLY A 142 -13.29 -29.78 -7.66
N ASP A 143 -14.47 -30.28 -8.03
CA ASP A 143 -14.74 -30.86 -9.37
C ASP A 143 -14.67 -29.83 -10.52
N CYS A 144 -14.57 -28.54 -10.20
CA CYS A 144 -14.36 -27.46 -11.15
C CYS A 144 -13.12 -26.68 -10.73
N ALA A 145 -12.15 -26.53 -11.64
CA ALA A 145 -11.00 -25.68 -11.45
C ALA A 145 -11.47 -24.25 -11.13
N ARG A 146 -11.35 -23.84 -9.86
CA ARG A 146 -11.68 -22.47 -9.47
C ARG A 146 -10.69 -21.54 -10.14
N PRO A 147 -11.14 -20.44 -10.78
CA PRO A 147 -10.22 -19.51 -11.41
C PRO A 147 -9.34 -18.89 -10.33
N LEU A 148 -8.03 -18.98 -10.52
CA LEU A 148 -7.05 -18.25 -9.74
C LEU A 148 -6.84 -16.91 -10.42
N TYR A 149 -7.07 -15.82 -9.70
CA TYR A 149 -6.92 -14.48 -10.26
C TYR A 149 -6.46 -13.49 -9.21
N LEU A 150 -5.99 -12.36 -9.69
CA LEU A 150 -5.50 -11.25 -8.91
C LEU A 150 -6.36 -10.03 -9.18
N ARG A 151 -6.78 -9.35 -8.12
CA ARG A 151 -7.43 -8.04 -8.20
C ARG A 151 -6.89 -7.11 -7.12
N ASN A 152 -7.27 -5.85 -7.17
CA ASN A 152 -7.13 -4.97 -6.01
C ASN A 152 -8.11 -5.37 -4.90
N TRP A 153 -7.76 -5.01 -3.67
CA TRP A 153 -8.62 -5.07 -2.49
C TRP A 153 -9.97 -4.37 -2.71
N GLU A 154 -11.02 -4.93 -2.11
CA GLU A 154 -12.38 -4.41 -2.08
C GLU A 154 -12.95 -4.32 -0.64
N PRO A 155 -13.83 -3.34 -0.36
CA PRO A 155 -14.50 -3.28 0.93
C PRO A 155 -15.30 -4.55 1.22
N GLY A 156 -15.04 -5.18 2.36
CA GLY A 156 -15.64 -6.47 2.72
C GLY A 156 -14.65 -7.63 2.65
N ASP A 157 -13.51 -7.45 1.97
CA ASP A 157 -12.46 -8.47 1.93
C ASP A 157 -11.96 -8.85 3.33
N GLU A 158 -11.95 -10.16 3.57
CA GLU A 158 -11.53 -10.81 4.80
C GLU A 158 -10.63 -12.00 4.47
N MET A 159 -9.60 -12.21 5.29
CA MET A 159 -8.75 -13.38 5.19
C MET A 159 -8.49 -13.99 6.57
N HIS A 160 -8.32 -15.30 6.62
CA HIS A 160 -7.96 -16.01 7.85
C HIS A 160 -6.47 -16.33 7.81
N ARG A 161 -5.65 -15.64 8.61
CA ARG A 161 -4.20 -15.82 8.67
C ARG A 161 -3.80 -16.97 9.60
N PRO A 162 -2.70 -17.68 9.31
CA PRO A 162 -2.20 -18.74 10.17
C PRO A 162 -1.97 -18.27 11.61
N GLY A 163 -2.48 -19.01 12.59
CA GLY A 163 -2.31 -18.70 14.02
C GLY A 163 -3.28 -17.65 14.57
N HIS A 164 -4.20 -17.14 13.76
CA HIS A 164 -5.28 -16.27 14.21
C HIS A 164 -6.58 -17.08 14.37
N SER A 165 -7.38 -16.79 15.40
CA SER A 165 -8.59 -17.57 15.70
C SER A 165 -9.84 -17.11 14.93
N LYS A 166 -9.81 -15.93 14.31
CA LYS A 166 -10.93 -15.35 13.58
C LYS A 166 -10.47 -14.76 12.24
N PRO A 167 -11.34 -14.71 11.22
CA PRO A 167 -11.09 -13.95 10.01
C PRO A 167 -10.81 -12.47 10.30
N GLU A 168 -9.88 -11.89 9.57
CA GLU A 168 -9.45 -10.50 9.71
C GLU A 168 -9.83 -9.72 8.46
N LYS A 169 -10.52 -8.59 8.65
CA LYS A 169 -10.80 -7.64 7.57
C LYS A 169 -9.50 -7.04 7.05
N LEU A 170 -9.30 -7.03 5.74
CA LEU A 170 -8.15 -6.35 5.13
C LEU A 170 -8.10 -4.86 5.51
N LYS A 171 -9.28 -4.23 5.71
CA LYS A 171 -9.37 -2.87 6.26
C LYS A 171 -8.69 -2.71 7.62
N ALA A 172 -8.84 -3.70 8.51
CA ALA A 172 -8.20 -3.69 9.83
C ALA A 172 -6.69 -3.91 9.70
N LEU A 173 -6.27 -4.85 8.85
CA LEU A 173 -4.85 -5.09 8.55
C LEU A 173 -4.17 -3.83 7.99
N PHE A 174 -4.83 -3.05 7.13
CA PHE A 174 -4.26 -1.78 6.68
C PHE A 174 -4.03 -0.78 7.82
N GLN A 175 -4.84 -0.80 8.88
CA GLN A 175 -4.66 0.05 10.05
C GLN A 175 -3.51 -0.42 10.95
N GLU A 176 -3.37 -1.73 11.11
CA GLU A 176 -2.28 -2.38 11.84
C GLU A 176 -0.92 -2.09 11.17
N TYR A 177 -0.80 -2.40 9.87
CA TYR A 177 0.44 -2.25 9.10
C TYR A 177 0.69 -0.85 8.55
N LYS A 178 -0.14 0.12 8.95
CA LYS A 178 -0.04 1.54 8.57
C LYS A 178 0.07 1.78 7.05
N VAL A 179 -0.63 1.00 6.24
CA VAL A 179 -0.63 1.15 4.77
C VAL A 179 -1.28 2.47 4.37
N LEU A 180 -0.68 3.28 3.49
CA LEU A 180 -1.21 4.62 3.21
C LEU A 180 -2.48 4.57 2.36
N LEU A 181 -3.42 5.51 2.57
CA LEU A 181 -4.73 5.53 1.90
C LEU A 181 -4.64 5.40 0.37
N TRP A 182 -3.71 6.12 -0.26
CA TRP A 182 -3.48 6.10 -1.71
C TRP A 182 -2.75 4.84 -2.20
N GLU A 183 -2.06 4.11 -1.32
CA GLU A 183 -1.45 2.82 -1.65
C GLU A 183 -2.49 1.69 -1.60
N ARG A 184 -3.41 1.73 -0.62
CA ARG A 184 -4.47 0.73 -0.46
C ARG A 184 -5.37 0.58 -1.69
N ARG A 185 -5.52 1.65 -2.48
CA ARG A 185 -6.41 1.70 -3.66
C ARG A 185 -6.13 0.58 -4.68
N HIS A 186 -4.85 0.23 -4.86
CA HIS A 186 -4.43 -0.77 -5.83
C HIS A 186 -3.80 -2.00 -5.15
N TRP A 187 -4.07 -2.18 -3.85
CA TRP A 187 -3.44 -3.22 -3.04
C TRP A 187 -3.74 -4.61 -3.59
N PRO A 188 -2.74 -5.38 -4.03
CA PRO A 188 -3.00 -6.63 -4.73
C PRO A 188 -3.40 -7.74 -3.75
N VAL A 189 -4.42 -8.49 -4.18
CA VAL A 189 -4.99 -9.65 -3.50
C VAL A 189 -5.18 -10.76 -4.53
N VAL A 190 -4.75 -11.97 -4.18
CA VAL A 190 -4.95 -13.17 -5.00
C VAL A 190 -6.09 -13.99 -4.42
N LEU A 191 -6.98 -14.45 -5.30
CA LEU A 191 -8.17 -15.22 -4.94
C LEU A 191 -8.25 -16.51 -5.75
N SER A 192 -8.76 -17.56 -5.11
CA SER A 192 -9.22 -18.80 -5.78
C SER A 192 -10.75 -18.86 -5.67
N GLY A 193 -11.44 -18.58 -6.77
CA GLY A 193 -12.88 -18.30 -6.73
C GLY A 193 -13.17 -17.04 -5.91
N ASP A 194 -13.88 -17.19 -4.79
CA ASP A 194 -14.24 -16.05 -3.91
C ASP A 194 -13.39 -15.98 -2.64
N GLU A 195 -12.45 -16.91 -2.45
CA GLU A 195 -11.63 -17.00 -1.25
C GLU A 195 -10.27 -16.33 -1.46
N ILE A 196 -9.88 -15.44 -0.54
CA ILE A 196 -8.57 -14.80 -0.55
C ILE A 196 -7.49 -15.82 -0.19
N VAL A 197 -6.55 -16.02 -1.12
CA VAL A 197 -5.38 -16.90 -0.97
C VAL A 197 -4.22 -16.13 -0.35
N TRP A 198 -3.95 -14.92 -0.84
CA TRP A 198 -2.83 -14.09 -0.41
C TRP A 198 -3.19 -12.62 -0.55
N ALA A 199 -2.66 -11.81 0.37
CA ALA A 199 -2.70 -10.35 0.25
C ALA A 199 -1.32 -9.78 0.56
N ARG A 200 -0.90 -8.78 -0.23
CA ARG A 200 0.40 -8.14 -0.09
C ARG A 200 0.67 -7.68 1.36
N ARG A 201 1.87 -7.97 1.86
CA ARG A 201 2.37 -7.75 3.24
C ARG A 201 1.60 -8.48 4.35
N PHE A 202 0.47 -9.12 4.06
CA PHE A 202 -0.34 -9.85 5.04
C PHE A 202 -0.14 -11.36 4.98
N GLY A 203 0.43 -11.85 3.87
CA GLY A 203 0.81 -13.24 3.69
C GLY A 203 -0.31 -14.09 3.10
N CYS A 204 -0.16 -15.41 3.26
CA CYS A 204 -1.10 -16.42 2.79
C CYS A 204 -2.21 -16.66 3.82
N ALA A 205 -3.43 -16.96 3.36
CA ALA A 205 -4.48 -17.47 4.22
C ALA A 205 -4.21 -18.92 4.65
N GLU A 206 -4.62 -19.28 5.87
CA GLU A 206 -4.29 -20.55 6.53
C GLU A 206 -4.67 -21.77 5.68
N LYS A 207 -5.85 -21.75 5.06
CA LYS A 207 -6.35 -22.82 4.18
C LYS A 207 -5.45 -23.14 3.00
N PHE A 208 -4.69 -22.15 2.50
CA PHE A 208 -3.84 -22.29 1.33
C PHE A 208 -2.36 -22.40 1.69
N GLN A 209 -2.02 -22.38 2.98
CA GLN A 209 -0.64 -22.50 3.42
C GLN A 209 -0.12 -23.91 3.11
N ARG A 210 1.11 -23.99 2.57
CA ARG A 210 1.79 -25.27 2.36
C ARG A 210 1.83 -26.08 3.67
N SER A 211 1.38 -27.33 3.60
CA SER A 211 1.48 -28.30 4.68
C SER A 211 2.59 -29.32 4.39
N ALA A 212 3.00 -30.10 5.39
CA ALA A 212 3.99 -31.17 5.22
C ALA A 212 3.55 -32.26 4.22
N GLY A 213 2.23 -32.40 3.99
CA GLY A 213 1.66 -33.37 3.06
C GLY A 213 1.45 -32.85 1.63
N THR A 214 1.69 -31.57 1.37
CA THR A 214 1.45 -30.96 0.05
C THR A 214 2.36 -31.59 -1.01
N ARG A 215 1.76 -32.29 -1.99
CA ARG A 215 2.51 -32.95 -3.08
C ARG A 215 2.91 -32.00 -4.20
N ARG A 216 2.13 -30.94 -4.41
CA ARG A 216 2.30 -29.96 -5.49
C ARG A 216 2.35 -28.55 -4.91
N PRO A 217 3.45 -28.17 -4.23
CA PRO A 217 3.55 -26.83 -3.67
C PRO A 217 3.72 -25.79 -4.80
N VAL A 218 3.11 -24.63 -4.62
CA VAL A 218 3.18 -23.50 -5.55
C VAL A 218 3.83 -22.33 -4.85
N ARG A 219 4.80 -21.68 -5.49
CA ARG A 219 5.43 -20.47 -4.97
C ARG A 219 4.84 -19.25 -5.63
N LEU A 220 4.37 -18.31 -4.82
CA LEU A 220 3.96 -16.98 -5.24
C LEU A 220 5.08 -16.00 -4.87
N ARG A 221 5.57 -15.27 -5.87
CA ARG A 221 6.56 -14.20 -5.71
C ARG A 221 5.95 -12.89 -6.16
N TYR A 222 5.79 -11.97 -5.24
CA TYR A 222 5.42 -10.59 -5.51
C TYR A 222 6.65 -9.71 -5.36
N ARG A 223 6.82 -8.72 -6.24
CA ARG A 223 7.81 -7.65 -6.12
C ARG A 223 7.14 -6.31 -6.34
N GLU A 224 7.37 -5.35 -5.46
CA GLU A 224 6.98 -3.97 -5.66
C GLU A 224 7.86 -3.34 -6.75
N CYS A 225 7.25 -2.59 -7.66
CA CYS A 225 8.00 -1.74 -8.57
C CYS A 225 8.70 -0.68 -7.74
N GLU A 226 9.97 -0.39 -8.00
CA GLU A 226 10.67 0.72 -7.36
C GLU A 226 9.93 2.02 -7.68
N ARG A 227 9.03 2.42 -6.80
CA ARG A 227 8.55 3.80 -6.77
C ARG A 227 9.76 4.61 -6.40
N THR A 228 10.12 5.58 -7.25
CA THR A 228 11.09 6.60 -6.90
C THR A 228 10.57 7.35 -5.67
N ARG A 229 10.86 6.80 -4.48
CA ARG A 229 10.59 7.43 -3.19
C ARG A 229 11.64 8.52 -3.05
N VAL A 230 11.45 9.64 -3.74
CA VAL A 230 12.18 10.86 -3.41
C VAL A 230 11.55 11.41 -2.15
N ALA A 231 11.94 10.84 -1.00
CA ALA A 231 11.99 11.45 0.33
C ALA A 231 12.29 10.38 1.38
N SER A 232 13.57 10.04 1.58
CA SER A 232 14.17 9.77 2.90
C SER A 232 15.62 9.30 2.76
N GLU A 233 16.48 10.10 2.14
CA GLU A 233 17.93 9.96 2.29
C GLU A 233 18.66 11.26 1.93
N SER A 234 18.29 12.35 2.61
CA SER A 234 19.22 13.47 2.78
C SER A 234 19.73 13.41 4.21
N LYS A 235 20.83 12.64 4.37
CA LYS A 235 21.79 12.84 5.46
C LYS A 235 22.04 14.34 5.61
N GLY A 236 22.07 14.79 6.86
CA GLY A 236 22.10 16.19 7.25
C GLY A 236 22.97 17.07 6.36
N GLN A 237 22.31 17.96 5.63
CA GLN A 237 22.96 19.16 5.10
C GLN A 237 22.51 20.32 5.99
N LYS A 238 23.45 20.77 6.82
CA LYS A 238 23.34 21.97 7.66
C LYS A 238 22.88 23.13 6.77
N PHE A 239 21.69 23.66 7.01
CA PHE A 239 21.33 24.99 6.54
C PHE A 239 21.99 26.00 7.48
N THR A 240 23.24 26.33 7.19
CA THR A 240 23.83 27.61 7.59
C THR A 240 23.44 28.68 6.57
N SER A 241 22.99 29.82 7.10
CA SER A 241 23.00 31.15 6.48
C SER A 241 21.86 31.48 5.49
N LEU A 242 20.86 32.23 5.98
CA LEU A 242 20.51 33.60 5.56
C LEU A 242 19.32 34.12 6.39
#